data_AF-A0A1Q7ECW1-F1
#
_entry.id   AF-A0A1Q7ECW1-F1
#
_cell.length_a   1.000
_cell.length_b   1.000
_cell.length_c   1.000
_cell.angle_alpha   90.00
_cell.angle_beta   90.00
_cell.angle_gamma   90.00
#
_symmetry.space_group_name_H-M   'P 1'
#
loop_
_entity.id
_entity.type
_entity.pdbx_description
1 polymer ?
#
loop_
_entity_poly.entity_id
_entity_poly.type
_entity_poly.pdbx_seq_one_letter_code
_entity_poly.pdbx_strand_id
1 'polypeptide(L)'
;MRPRQQILENLDSVYREAYERAKAAKDERRMADLDAAYQREQLLLEVLLDIRDGMSGPAKPKSSSETGNPIAALDAIRRITKLR
;
A
#
# COMPACT_ATOMS: atom_id res chain seq x y z
N MET A 1 3.00 10.49 -0.75
CA MET A 1 1.67 9.88 -0.54
C MET A 1 1.71 9.02 0.71
N ARG A 2 0.64 8.99 1.52
CA ARG A 2 0.55 8.03 2.63
C ARG A 2 0.50 6.60 2.07
N PRO A 3 1.27 5.64 2.63
CA PRO A 3 1.18 4.23 2.25
C PRO A 3 -0.25 3.71 2.43
N ARG A 4 -0.71 2.85 1.51
CA ARG A 4 -2.05 2.23 1.55
C ARG A 4 -2.34 1.60 2.91
N GLN A 5 -1.37 0.81 3.39
CA GLN A 5 -1.45 0.12 4.67
C GLN A 5 -1.66 1.08 5.84
N GLN A 6 -0.96 2.20 5.87
CA GLN A 6 -1.10 3.20 6.94
C GLN A 6 -2.50 3.85 6.97
N ILE A 7 -3.16 3.98 5.81
CA ILE A 7 -4.53 4.51 5.75
C ILE A 7 -5.53 3.49 6.31
N LEU A 8 -5.35 2.21 6.00
CA LEU A 8 -6.18 1.11 6.49
C LEU A 8 -6.01 0.90 8.00
N GLU A 9 -4.77 0.90 8.49
CA GLU A 9 -4.46 0.78 9.92
C GLU A 9 -5.09 1.91 10.74
N ASN A 10 -5.08 3.14 10.20
CA ASN A 10 -5.74 4.26 10.87
C ASN A 10 -7.26 4.08 10.95
N LEU A 11 -7.91 3.57 9.89
CA LEU A 11 -9.34 3.30 9.88
C LEU A 11 -9.70 2.23 10.92
N ASP A 12 -8.97 1.11 10.91
CA ASP A 12 -9.16 0.01 11.86
C ASP A 12 -9.00 0.48 13.32
N SER A 13 -7.94 1.23 13.62
CA SER A 13 -7.70 1.75 14.97
C SER A 13 -8.86 2.61 15.49
N VAL A 14 -9.38 3.52 14.66
CA VAL A 14 -10.47 4.43 15.06
C VAL A 14 -11.76 3.68 15.36
N TYR A 15 -12.14 2.74 14.48
CA TYR A 15 -13.36 1.96 14.68
C TYR A 15 -13.22 0.99 15.85
N ARG A 16 -12.05 0.36 16.02
CA ARG A 16 -11.79 -0.53 17.14
C ARG A 16 -11.87 0.19 18.49
N GLU A 17 -11.28 1.37 18.61
CA GLU A 17 -11.41 2.17 19.83
C GLU A 17 -12.86 2.57 20.12
N ALA A 18 -13.61 2.98 19.09
CA ALA A 18 -15.02 3.33 19.24
C ALA A 18 -15.87 2.11 19.65
N TYR A 19 -15.57 0.95 19.09
CA TYR A 19 -16.25 -0.31 19.39
C TYR A 19 -15.98 -0.75 20.82
N GLU A 20 -14.72 -0.73 21.28
CA GLU A 20 -14.39 -1.07 22.67
C GLU A 20 -15.06 -0.11 23.67
N ARG A 21 -15.18 1.19 23.34
CA ARG A 21 -15.98 2.13 24.14
C ARG A 21 -17.47 1.75 24.20
N ALA A 22 -18.07 1.40 23.06
CA ALA A 22 -19.47 0.97 23.00
C ALA A 22 -19.71 -0.34 23.78
N LYS A 23 -18.78 -1.29 23.65
CA LYS A 23 -18.77 -2.55 24.38
C LYS A 23 -18.66 -2.35 25.89
N ALA A 24 -17.80 -1.45 26.34
CA ALA A 24 -17.69 -1.08 27.76
C ALA A 24 -19.00 -0.46 28.29
N ALA A 25 -19.71 0.28 27.45
CA ALA A 25 -21.03 0.85 27.77
C ALA A 25 -22.20 -0.15 27.62
N LYS A 26 -21.94 -1.38 27.14
CA LYS A 26 -22.96 -2.39 26.79
C LYS A 26 -24.00 -1.88 25.78
N ASP A 27 -23.59 -1.00 24.87
CA ASP A 27 -24.47 -0.43 23.86
C ASP A 27 -24.44 -1.28 22.58
N GLU A 28 -25.28 -2.31 22.54
CA GLU A 28 -25.33 -3.26 21.41
C GLU A 28 -25.75 -2.61 20.09
N ARG A 29 -26.64 -1.61 20.14
CA ARG A 29 -27.05 -0.89 18.93
C ARG A 29 -25.87 -0.12 18.36
N ARG A 30 -25.13 0.58 19.22
CA ARG A 30 -23.96 1.34 18.80
C ARG A 30 -22.86 0.44 18.23
N MET A 31 -22.66 -0.75 18.79
CA MET A 31 -21.75 -1.75 18.23
C MET A 31 -22.15 -2.17 16.81
N ALA A 32 -23.43 -2.52 16.60
CA ALA A 32 -23.93 -2.91 15.28
C ALA A 32 -23.82 -1.77 14.24
N ASP A 33 -24.12 -0.53 14.64
CA ASP A 33 -23.95 0.64 13.78
C ASP A 33 -22.48 0.87 13.40
N LEU A 34 -21.55 0.69 14.35
CA LEU A 34 -20.12 0.82 14.10
C LEU A 34 -19.60 -0.26 13.15
N ASP A 35 -20.08 -1.51 13.28
CA ASP A 35 -19.70 -2.61 12.39
C ASP A 35 -20.19 -2.35 10.96
N ALA A 36 -21.46 -1.94 10.80
CA ALA A 36 -22.03 -1.63 9.50
C ALA A 36 -21.32 -0.45 8.83
N ALA A 37 -21.01 0.60 9.61
CA ALA A 37 -20.24 1.73 9.16
C ALA A 37 -18.83 1.28 8.71
N TYR A 38 -18.07 0.59 9.56
CA TYR A 38 -16.73 0.12 9.23
C TYR A 38 -16.68 -0.65 7.89
N GLN A 39 -17.64 -1.55 7.65
CA GLN A 39 -17.74 -2.28 6.38
C GLN A 39 -17.97 -1.35 5.19
N ARG A 40 -18.88 -0.39 5.31
CA ARG A 40 -19.16 0.61 4.28
C ARG A 40 -17.94 1.49 3.99
N GLU A 41 -17.26 1.96 5.02
CA GLU A 41 -16.09 2.82 4.86
C GLU A 41 -14.89 2.07 4.29
N GLN A 42 -14.72 0.78 4.64
CA GLN A 42 -13.70 -0.07 4.05
C GLN A 42 -13.90 -0.23 2.54
N LEU A 43 -15.13 -0.52 2.11
CA LEU A 43 -15.47 -0.63 0.68
C LEU A 43 -15.24 0.69 -0.06
N LEU A 44 -15.67 1.81 0.52
CA LEU A 44 -15.44 3.14 -0.06
C LEU A 44 -13.95 3.43 -0.23
N LEU A 45 -13.15 3.09 0.78
CA LEU A 45 -11.72 3.31 0.75
C LEU A 45 -11.04 2.45 -0.32
N GLU A 46 -11.43 1.19 -0.48
CA GLU A 46 -10.95 0.30 -1.54
C GLU A 46 -11.18 0.92 -2.93
N VAL A 47 -12.42 1.37 -3.21
CA VAL A 47 -12.75 2.03 -4.48
C VAL A 47 -11.93 3.31 -4.68
N LEU A 48 -11.73 4.13 -3.65
CA LEU A 48 -10.91 5.34 -3.75
C LEU A 48 -9.44 5.05 -4.01
N LEU A 49 -8.91 3.96 -3.43
CA LEU A 49 -7.55 3.51 -3.67
C LEU A 49 -7.39 3.00 -5.11
N ASP A 50 -8.36 2.25 -5.62
CA ASP A 50 -8.37 1.77 -7.00
C ASP A 50 -8.40 2.94 -8.00
N ILE A 51 -9.25 3.95 -7.76
CA ILE A 51 -9.30 5.18 -8.57
C ILE A 51 -7.95 5.89 -8.54
N ARG A 52 -7.36 6.08 -7.35
CA ARG A 52 -6.06 6.74 -7.21
C ARG A 52 -4.95 6.02 -7.97
N ASP A 53 -4.96 4.69 -7.94
CA ASP A 53 -3.97 3.88 -8.62
C ASP A 53 -4.20 3.92 -10.15
N GLY A 54 -5.45 3.95 -10.61
CA GLY A 54 -5.80 4.20 -12.01
C GLY A 54 -5.39 5.60 -12.52
N MET A 55 -5.46 6.62 -11.66
CA MET A 55 -5.02 7.99 -11.96
C MET A 55 -3.50 8.15 -11.97
N SER A 56 -2.76 7.31 -11.26
CA SER A 56 -1.30 7.44 -11.14
C SER A 56 -0.53 6.93 -12.37
N GLY A 57 -1.24 6.46 -13.41
CA GLY A 57 -0.66 5.82 -14.59
C GLY A 57 -0.05 4.45 -14.26
N PRO A 58 0.27 3.60 -15.27
CA PRO A 58 1.00 2.37 -14.98
C PRO A 58 2.25 2.75 -14.21
N ALA A 59 2.44 2.15 -13.02
CA ALA A 59 3.65 2.33 -12.26
C ALA A 59 4.81 2.14 -13.23
N LYS A 60 5.57 3.21 -13.51
CA LYS A 60 6.83 3.08 -14.25
C LYS A 60 7.54 1.93 -13.55
N PRO A 61 7.93 0.86 -14.29
CA PRO A 61 8.64 -0.25 -13.67
C PRO A 61 9.73 0.41 -12.84
N LYS A 62 9.77 0.11 -11.54
CA LYS A 62 10.81 0.60 -10.64
C LYS A 62 12.08 0.50 -11.47
N SER A 63 12.66 1.64 -11.84
CA SER A 63 13.92 1.62 -12.55
C SER A 63 14.84 0.95 -11.55
N SER A 64 15.10 -0.34 -11.78
CA SER A 64 16.22 -1.02 -11.19
C SER A 64 17.40 -0.20 -11.63
N SER A 65 17.81 0.76 -10.81
CA SER A 65 19.11 1.43 -10.92
C SER A 65 20.25 0.47 -10.57
N GLU A 66 20.06 -0.82 -10.89
CA GLU A 66 20.95 -1.96 -10.66
C GLU A 66 21.02 -2.87 -11.89
N THR A 67 20.64 -2.41 -13.07
CA THR A 67 20.93 -3.12 -14.32
C THR A 67 22.06 -2.42 -15.08
N GLY A 68 23.28 -2.86 -14.79
CA GLY A 68 24.43 -2.76 -15.68
C GLY A 68 25.20 -1.46 -15.57
N ASN A 69 26.14 -1.39 -14.63
CA ASN A 69 27.22 -0.42 -14.70
C ASN A 69 27.91 -0.57 -16.07
N PRO A 70 27.85 0.41 -16.99
CA PRO A 70 28.36 0.28 -18.36
C PRO A 70 29.88 0.01 -18.38
N ILE A 71 30.57 0.38 -17.30
CA ILE A 71 31.97 0.05 -17.06
C ILE A 71 32.18 -1.47 -16.96
N ALA A 72 31.29 -2.20 -16.29
CA ALA A 72 31.42 -3.65 -16.13
C ALA A 72 31.24 -4.39 -17.47
N ALA A 73 30.39 -3.87 -18.37
CA ALA A 73 30.25 -4.39 -19.73
C ALA A 73 31.53 -4.16 -20.57
N LEU A 74 32.16 -3.00 -20.43
CA LEU A 74 33.42 -2.68 -21.12
C LEU A 74 34.59 -3.56 -20.62
N ASP A 75 34.67 -3.81 -19.31
CA ASP A 75 35.71 -4.68 -18.74
C ASP A 75 35.55 -6.15 -19.17
N ALA A 76 34.31 -6.63 -19.30
CA ALA A 76 34.02 -7.97 -19.81
C ALA A 76 34.52 -8.13 -21.26
N ILE A 77 34.25 -7.14 -22.11
CA ILE A 77 34.74 -7.14 -23.51
C ILE A 77 36.27 -7.13 -23.53
N ARG A 78 36.92 -6.27 -22.73
CA ARG A 78 38.39 -6.19 -22.68
C ARG A 78 39.07 -7.49 -22.26
N ARG A 79 38.48 -8.24 -21.33
CA ARG A 79 39.00 -9.55 -20.90
C ARG A 79 38.96 -10.58 -22.03
N ILE A 80 37.88 -10.63 -22.78
CA ILE A 80 37.71 -11.56 -23.90
C ILE A 80 38.77 -11.29 -24.98
N THR A 81 39.06 -10.02 -25.26
CA THR A 81 40.06 -9.64 -26.28
C THR A 81 41.50 -9.90 -25.85
N LYS A 82 41.81 -9.92 -24.54
CA LYS A 82 43.16 -10.20 -24.02
C LYS A 82 43.54 -11.69 -23.99
N LEU A 83 42.57 -12.58 -24.16
CA LEU A 83 42.76 -14.04 -24.17
C LEU A 83 42.94 -14.62 -25.58
N ARG A 84 43.07 -13.76 -26.60
CA ARG A 84 43.43 -14.12 -27.98
C ARG A 84 44.85 -13.70 -28.30
#